data_AF-A0A8T3THA3-F1
#
_entry.id   AF-A0A8T3THA3-F1
#
_cell.length_a   1.000
_cell.length_b   1.000
_cell.length_c   1.000
_cell.angle_alpha   90.00
_cell.angle_beta   90.00
_cell.angle_gamma   90.00
#
_symmetry.space_group_name_H-M   'P 1'
#
loop_
_entity.id
_entity.type
_entity.pdbx_description
1 polymer ?
#
loop_
_entity_poly.entity_id
_entity_poly.type
_entity_poly.pdbx_seq_one_letter_code
_entity_poly.pdbx_strand_id
1 'polypeptide(L)' 'MSEGVGRCVDIDSPDSVAAGILALLTAPESERQRLRQHCRTVALTKYTWDLNADGLRGLYGRLSQATPRRGGRDAPS' A
#
# COMPACT_ATOMS: atom_id res chain seq x y z
N MET A 1 8.97 6.25 -4.59
CA MET A 1 9.96 5.16 -4.74
C MET A 1 9.18 3.87 -4.97
N SER A 2 9.54 3.06 -5.97
CA SER A 2 8.92 1.75 -6.16
C SER A 2 9.37 0.81 -5.05
N GLU A 3 8.45 0.09 -4.40
CA GLU A 3 8.75 -0.84 -3.30
C GLU A 3 9.58 -2.07 -3.74
N GLY A 4 9.85 -2.20 -5.04
CA GLY A 4 10.66 -3.28 -5.61
C GLY A 4 9.94 -4.63 -5.66
N VAL A 5 8.62 -4.65 -5.45
CA VAL A 5 7.77 -5.86 -5.44
C VAL A 5 7.20 -6.22 -6.81
N GLY A 6 7.79 -5.68 -7.87
CA GLY A 6 7.34 -5.85 -9.25
C GLY A 6 7.72 -4.66 -10.11
N ARG A 7 7.08 -4.57 -11.27
CA ARG A 7 7.28 -3.50 -12.23
C ARG A 7 5.93 -2.87 -12.58
N CYS A 8 5.82 -1.56 -12.40
CA CYS A 8 4.67 -0.83 -12.90
C CYS A 8 4.81 -0.66 -14.41
N VAL A 9 3.70 -0.86 -15.12
CA VAL A 9 3.58 -0.67 -16.57
C VAL A 9 2.45 0.32 -16.82
N ASP A 10 2.48 0.95 -17.99
CA ASP A 10 1.35 1.72 -18.47
C ASP A 10 0.29 0.75 -19.00
N ILE A 11 -0.92 0.79 -18.45
CA ILE A 11 -2.01 -0.14 -18.80
C ILE A 11 -2.64 0.19 -20.15
N ASP A 12 -2.58 1.45 -20.57
CA ASP A 12 -3.15 1.90 -21.85
C ASP A 12 -2.18 1.67 -23.01
N SER A 13 -0.98 1.15 -22.72
CA SER A 13 0.07 0.82 -23.68
C SER A 13 0.33 -0.69 -23.74
N PRO A 14 -0.17 -1.40 -24.77
CA PRO A 14 0.11 -2.82 -24.95
C PRO A 14 1.61 -3.14 -25.00
N ASP A 15 2.42 -2.27 -25.61
CA ASP A 15 3.88 -2.43 -25.69
C ASP A 15 4.54 -2.35 -24.31
N SER A 16 4.06 -1.45 -23.45
CA SER A 16 4.54 -1.33 -22.06
C SER A 16 4.27 -2.61 -21.26
N VAL A 17 3.06 -3.16 -21.41
CA VAL A 17 2.68 -4.43 -20.78
C VAL A 17 3.54 -5.58 -21.32
N ALA A 18 3.71 -5.68 -22.65
CA ALA A 18 4.52 -6.71 -23.28
C ALA A 18 5.99 -6.66 -22.81
N ALA A 19 6.58 -5.46 -22.73
CA ALA A 19 7.92 -5.26 -22.22
C ALA A 19 8.05 -5.66 -20.74
N GLY A 20 7.03 -5.36 -19.91
CA GLY A 20 6.97 -5.76 -18.51
C GLY A 20 6.93 -7.29 -18.33
N ILE A 21 6.09 -7.97 -19.12
CA ILE A 21 6.00 -9.44 -19.12
C ILE A 21 7.32 -10.05 -19.57
N LEU A 22 7.88 -9.57 -20.70
CA LEU A 22 9.13 -10.08 -21.25
C LEU A 22 10.26 -9.96 -20.22
N ALA A 23 10.39 -8.80 -19.57
CA ALA A 23 11.41 -8.58 -18.56
C ALA A 23 11.33 -9.57 -17.39
N LEU A 24 10.14 -9.98 -16.97
CA LEU A 24 9.97 -10.99 -15.92
C LEU A 24 10.33 -12.40 -16.40
N LEU A 25 10.00 -12.74 -17.65
CA LEU A 25 10.24 -14.06 -18.22
C LEU A 25 11.74 -14.27 -18.56
N THR A 26 12.41 -13.23 -19.05
CA THR A 26 13.82 -13.31 -19.48
C THR A 26 14.81 -12.99 -18.36
N ALA A 27 14.34 -12.56 -17.18
CA ALA A 27 15.22 -12.33 -16.04
C ALA A 27 15.94 -13.61 -15.61
N PRO A 28 17.22 -13.52 -15.19
CA PRO A 28 17.94 -14.63 -14.58
C PRO A 28 17.17 -15.25 -13.41
N GLU A 29 17.28 -16.58 -13.25
CA GLU A 29 16.54 -17.29 -12.20
C GLU A 29 16.84 -16.75 -10.79
N SER A 30 18.10 -16.38 -10.52
CA SER A 30 18.50 -15.78 -9.25
C SER A 30 17.81 -14.44 -8.97
N GLU A 31 17.59 -13.62 -10.00
CA GLU A 31 16.84 -12.36 -9.88
C GLU A 31 15.36 -12.62 -9.65
N ARG A 32 14.77 -13.61 -10.34
CA ARG A 32 13.38 -14.02 -10.11
C ARG A 32 13.15 -14.53 -8.69
N GLN A 33 14.08 -15.33 -8.16
CA GLN A 33 14.00 -15.83 -6.79
C GLN A 33 14.10 -14.71 -5.76
N ARG A 34 15.05 -13.77 -5.95
CA ARG A 34 15.16 -12.57 -5.11
C ARG A 34 13.89 -11.74 -5.12
N LEU A 35 13.30 -11.52 -6.30
CA LEU A 35 12.03 -10.80 -6.43
C LEU A 35 10.92 -11.51 -5.64
N ARG A 36 10.73 -12.83 -5.82
CA ARG A 36 9.72 -13.61 -5.09
C ARG A 36 9.90 -13.55 -3.58
N GLN A 37 11.15 -13.69 -3.10
CA GLN A 37 11.47 -13.61 -1.68
C GLN A 37 11.16 -12.22 -1.12
N HIS A 38 11.54 -11.16 -1.84
CA HIS A 38 11.26 -9.78 -1.44
C HIS A 38 9.76 -9.49 -1.41
N CYS A 39 9.01 -9.90 -2.44
CA CYS A 39 7.56 -9.79 -2.47
C CYS A 39 6.92 -10.48 -1.25
N ARG A 40 7.38 -11.69 -0.90
CA ARG A 40 6.90 -12.41 0.28
C ARG A 40 7.18 -11.64 1.57
N THR A 41 8.41 -11.15 1.74
CA THR A 41 8.79 -10.38 2.93
C THR A 41 7.93 -9.13 3.05
N VAL A 42 7.78 -8.35 1.98
CA VAL A 42 6.97 -7.12 2.00
C VAL A 42 5.50 -7.43 2.30
N ALA A 43 4.93 -8.43 1.66
CA ALA A 43 3.53 -8.82 1.88
C ALA A 43 3.25 -9.18 3.34
N LEU A 44 4.15 -9.95 3.96
CA LEU A 44 3.99 -10.41 5.34
C LEU A 44 4.29 -9.32 6.39
N THR A 45 5.06 -8.29 6.04
CA THR A 45 5.53 -7.30 7.02
C THR A 45 4.86 -5.96 6.93
N LYS A 46 4.38 -5.54 5.74
CA LYS A 46 3.83 -4.19 5.54
C LYS A 46 2.31 -4.14 5.40
N TYR A 47 1.71 -5.19 4.84
CA TYR A 47 0.27 -5.21 4.54
C TYR A 47 -0.49 -6.09 5.53
N THR A 48 -0.18 -5.97 6.82
CA THR A 48 -0.86 -6.71 7.88
C THR A 48 -2.11 -5.97 8.36
N TRP A 49 -3.10 -6.73 8.84
CA TRP A 49 -4.30 -6.14 9.44
C TRP A 49 -3.97 -5.31 10.69
N ASP A 50 -3.00 -5.74 11.49
CA ASP A 50 -2.58 -5.02 12.69
C ASP A 50 -2.03 -3.63 12.36
N LEU A 51 -1.14 -3.53 11.37
CA LEU A 51 -0.59 -2.25 10.92
C LEU A 51 -1.69 -1.33 10.34
N ASN A 52 -2.61 -1.90 9.57
CA ASN A 52 -3.74 -1.15 9.03
C ASN A 52 -4.68 -0.65 10.14
N ALA A 53 -4.96 -1.48 11.14
CA ALA A 53 -5.80 -1.14 12.28
C ALA A 53 -5.18 -0.01 13.11
N ASP A 54 -3.87 -0.07 13.38
CA ASP A 54 -3.13 0.99 14.08
C ASP A 54 -3.14 2.30 13.30
N GLY A 55 -2.91 2.23 11.98
CA GLY A 55 -3.00 3.41 11.11
C GLY A 55 -4.38 4.07 11.15
N LEU A 56 -5.45 3.27 11.09
CA LEU A 56 -6.82 3.75 11.17
C LEU A 56 -7.15 4.32 12.55
N ARG A 57 -6.76 3.65 13.64
CA ARG A 57 -6.93 4.17 15.01
C ARG A 57 -6.26 5.53 15.17
N GLY A 58 -5.02 5.67 14.69
CA GLY A 58 -4.31 6.95 14.71
C GLY A 58 -5.00 8.04 13.89
N LEU A 59 -5.53 7.69 12.71
CA LEU A 59 -6.29 8.62 11.87
C LEU A 59 -7.56 9.12 12.57
N TYR A 60 -8.37 8.21 13.11
CA TYR A 60 -9.61 8.57 13.82
C TYR A 60 -9.33 9.36 15.10
N GLY A 61 -8.27 9.04 15.82
CA GLY A 61 -7.81 9.83 16.97
C GLY A 61 -7.47 11.28 16.60
N ARG A 62 -6.81 11.50 15.46
CA ARG A 62 -6.54 12.87 14.97
C ARG A 62 -7.80 13.59 14.53
N LEU A 63 -8.71 12.90 13.83
CA LEU A 63 -9.97 13.49 13.37
C LEU A 63 -10.89 13.89 14.53
N SER A 64 -10.95 13.08 15.59
CA SER A 64 -11.76 13.39 16.78
C SER A 64 -11.23 14.58 17.57
N GLN A 65 -9.91 14.82 17.52
CA GLN A 65 -9.26 15.99 18.13
C GLN A 65 -9.36 17.25 17.26
N ALA A 66 -9.31 17.09 15.93
CA ALA A 66 -9.39 18.19 14.96
C ALA A 66 -10.83 18.69 14.74
N THR A 67 -11.84 17.89 15.09
CA THR A 67 -13.24 18.32 15.03
C THR A 67 -13.57 19.12 16.28
N PRO A 68 -13.88 20.43 16.20
CA PRO A 68 -14.40 21.14 17.36
C PRO A 68 -15.65 20.41 17.83
N ARG A 69 -15.75 20.09 19.12
CA ARG A 69 -16.99 19.56 19.71
C ARG A 69 -18.10 20.53 19.31
N ARG A 70 -18.94 20.17 18.33
CA ARG A 70 -20.15 20.93 18.02
C ARG A 70 -20.88 21.09 19.34
N GLY A 71 -21.07 22.35 19.73
CA GLY A 71 -21.43 22.77 21.07
C GLY A 71 -22.50 21.90 21.70
N GLY A 72 -22.34 21.68 23.00
CA GLY A 72 -23.41 21.22 23.85
C GLY A 72 -24.67 22.02 23.52
N ARG A 73 -25.75 21.29 23.24
CA ARG A 73 -27.06 21.89 23.25
C ARG A 73 -27.36 22.11 24.74
N ASP A 74 -26.91 23.24 25.28
CA ASP A 74 -27.56 23.84 26.43
C ASP A 74 -29.01 24.06 26.00
N ALA A 75 -29.91 23.22 26.50
CA ALA A 75 -31.33 23.51 26.50
C ALA A 75 -31.59 24.29 27.81
N PRO A 76 -31.81 25.61 27.77
CA PRO A 76 -32.27 26.33 28.94
C PRO A 76 -33.76 26.02 29.17
N SER A 77 -34.03 25.65 30.44
CA SER A 77 -35.27 25.77 31.22
C SER A 77 -36.56 25.16 30.68
#